data_AF-A0AAN8FPN7-F1
#
_entry.id   AF-A0AAN8FPN7-F1
#
_cell.length_a   1.000
_cell.length_b   1.000
_cell.length_c   1.000
_cell.angle_alpha   90.00
_cell.angle_beta   90.00
_cell.angle_gamma   90.00
#
_symmetry.space_group_name_H-M   'P 1'
#
loop_
_entity.id
_entity.type
_entity.pdbx_description
1 polymer ?
#
loop_
_entity_poly.entity_id
_entity_poly.type
_entity_poly.pdbx_seq_one_letter_code
_entity_poly.pdbx_strand_id
1 'polypeptide(L)'
;MHDCMLRARSHVKFIANFDLDDFPVATNGSLPDVLNQINDENVNIAEIIIDWKLTKQKIQWNSLQTPSDIRFMLSASKLIGDKSVRYDYRVSRKMFTRPERVAVFDMHSVYRNELIPGERKQYGHVIHSSHRLFILHMRRFQRNLIHNVIHYNTTINTRFLVGLNRKMMVNFRKRIKSDKFAAHQMAPWATEASEILRNLEQCRKEAFGVALTDDNRICQQSSGGCEPMLMTKSNFIRAPMSWIDLAHKAAFNSYTR
;
A
#
# COMPACT_ATOMS: atom_id res chain seq x y z
N MET A 1 3.76 18.57 6.71
CA MET A 1 3.63 17.62 5.58
C MET A 1 2.34 17.94 4.82
N HIS A 2 2.31 19.04 4.05
CA HIS A 2 1.11 19.49 3.31
C HIS A 2 1.39 19.77 1.83
N ASP A 3 2.64 19.59 1.41
CA ASP A 3 3.14 20.18 0.17
C ASP A 3 2.49 19.54 -1.07
N CYS A 4 2.34 18.21 -1.11
CA CYS A 4 1.78 17.53 -2.28
C CYS A 4 0.33 17.91 -2.57
N MET A 5 -0.55 17.93 -1.56
CA MET A 5 -1.96 18.28 -1.73
C MET A 5 -2.15 19.77 -2.04
N LEU A 6 -1.37 20.65 -1.38
CA LEU A 6 -1.45 22.09 -1.63
C LEU A 6 -0.94 22.43 -3.03
N ARG A 7 0.16 21.82 -3.48
CA ARG A 7 0.65 21.95 -4.87
C ARG A 7 -0.26 21.28 -5.90
N ALA A 8 -1.12 20.35 -5.48
CA ALA A 8 -2.06 19.67 -6.37
C ALA A 8 -3.34 20.50 -6.62
N ARG A 9 -3.66 21.47 -5.74
CA ARG A 9 -4.77 22.39 -5.97
C ARG A 9 -4.59 23.07 -7.33
N SER A 10 -5.69 23.17 -8.06
CA SER A 10 -5.82 23.80 -9.37
C SER A 10 -5.06 23.10 -10.52
N HIS A 11 -4.36 22.00 -10.23
CA HIS A 11 -3.60 21.24 -11.23
C HIS A 11 -4.14 19.83 -11.46
N VAL A 12 -4.73 19.20 -10.45
CA VAL A 12 -5.32 17.85 -10.58
C VAL A 12 -6.70 17.79 -9.92
N LYS A 13 -7.60 16.99 -10.50
CA LYS A 13 -8.96 16.79 -9.97
C LYS A 13 -8.96 15.88 -8.73
N PHE A 14 -8.12 14.85 -8.74
CA PHE A 14 -7.98 13.88 -7.67
C PHE A 14 -6.50 13.66 -7.35
N ILE A 15 -6.20 13.45 -6.07
CA ILE A 15 -4.89 13.05 -5.57
C ILE A 15 -5.08 11.91 -4.58
N ALA A 16 -4.11 11.01 -4.53
CA ALA A 16 -4.07 9.98 -3.51
C ALA A 16 -2.63 9.68 -3.12
N ASN A 17 -2.46 9.32 -1.85
CA ASN A 17 -1.19 8.89 -1.30
C ASN A 17 -1.27 7.39 -1.03
N PHE A 18 -0.48 6.63 -1.77
CA PHE A 18 -0.44 5.17 -1.68
C PHE A 18 0.99 4.71 -1.41
N ASP A 19 1.11 3.53 -0.80
CA ASP A 19 2.41 2.89 -0.63
C ASP A 19 2.94 2.42 -1.99
N LEU A 20 4.25 2.22 -2.13
CA LEU A 20 4.85 1.77 -3.41
C LEU A 20 4.37 0.38 -3.86
N ASP A 21 3.81 -0.40 -2.93
CA ASP A 21 3.20 -1.69 -3.17
C ASP A 21 1.67 -1.66 -3.27
N ASP A 22 1.04 -0.47 -3.27
CA ASP A 22 -0.39 -0.30 -3.49
C ASP A 22 -0.69 0.03 -4.96
N PHE A 23 -1.70 -0.63 -5.52
CA PHE A 23 -2.12 -0.47 -6.91
C PHE A 23 -3.63 -0.19 -6.98
N PRO A 24 -4.06 0.98 -7.50
CA PRO A 24 -5.46 1.22 -7.75
C PRO A 24 -5.96 0.38 -8.91
N VAL A 25 -7.06 -0.33 -8.69
CA VAL A 25 -7.69 -1.21 -9.68
C VAL A 25 -9.06 -0.65 -10.02
N ALA A 26 -9.21 -0.20 -11.27
CA ALA A 26 -10.48 0.12 -11.89
C ALA A 26 -10.87 -1.03 -12.82
N THR A 27 -11.97 -1.74 -12.52
CA THR A 27 -12.32 -2.98 -13.25
C THR A 27 -12.97 -2.72 -14.60
N ASN A 28 -13.74 -1.64 -14.74
CA ASN A 28 -14.53 -1.32 -15.93
C ASN A 28 -14.20 0.07 -16.50
N GLY A 29 -12.91 0.36 -16.73
CA GLY A 29 -12.52 1.63 -17.35
C GLY A 29 -11.13 2.10 -16.91
N SER A 30 -10.80 3.34 -17.27
CA SER A 30 -9.62 4.00 -16.70
C SER A 30 -9.92 4.48 -15.27
N LEU A 31 -8.88 4.59 -14.45
CA LEU A 31 -9.02 5.11 -13.09
C LEU A 31 -9.66 6.51 -13.05
N PRO A 32 -9.25 7.49 -13.89
CA PRO A 32 -9.93 8.79 -13.96
C PRO A 32 -11.42 8.70 -14.30
N ASP A 33 -11.82 7.84 -15.23
CA ASP A 33 -13.23 7.71 -15.64
C ASP A 33 -14.09 7.18 -14.49
N VAL A 34 -13.61 6.14 -13.80
CA VAL A 34 -14.34 5.57 -12.66
C VAL A 34 -14.42 6.57 -11.50
N LEU A 35 -13.36 7.33 -11.22
CA LEU A 35 -13.39 8.39 -10.20
C LEU A 35 -14.35 9.53 -10.56
N ASN A 36 -14.39 9.92 -11.84
CA ASN A 36 -15.34 10.91 -12.33
C ASN A 36 -16.78 10.43 -12.17
N GLN A 37 -17.05 9.19 -12.58
CA GLN A 37 -18.38 8.60 -12.47
C GLN A 37 -18.85 8.55 -11.00
N ILE A 38 -17.98 8.12 -10.07
CA ILE A 38 -18.29 8.11 -8.64
C ILE A 38 -18.55 9.55 -8.13
N ASN A 39 -17.74 10.52 -8.56
CA ASN A 39 -17.94 11.92 -8.19
C ASN A 39 -19.26 12.50 -8.73
N ASP A 40 -19.68 12.09 -9.93
CA ASP A 40 -20.90 12.62 -10.55
C ASP A 40 -22.16 11.95 -9.96
N GLU A 41 -22.04 10.69 -9.53
CA GLU A 41 -23.05 9.96 -8.74
C GLU A 41 -23.22 10.54 -7.31
N ASN A 42 -22.23 11.27 -6.79
CA ASN A 42 -22.19 11.75 -5.40
C ASN A 42 -21.90 13.26 -5.33
N VAL A 43 -22.97 14.06 -5.16
CA VAL A 43 -22.84 15.52 -5.07
C VAL A 43 -22.08 15.92 -3.79
N ASN A 44 -21.28 16.99 -3.88
CA ASN A 44 -20.60 17.61 -2.73
C ASN A 44 -19.68 16.68 -1.90
N ILE A 45 -18.95 15.77 -2.55
CA ILE A 45 -17.88 15.01 -1.89
C ILE A 45 -16.49 15.62 -2.08
N ALA A 46 -15.65 15.56 -1.05
CA ALA A 46 -14.21 15.82 -1.10
C ALA A 46 -13.41 14.53 -1.24
N GLU A 47 -13.94 13.40 -0.77
CA GLU A 47 -13.18 12.17 -0.59
C GLU A 47 -13.93 10.96 -1.14
N ILE A 48 -13.20 10.07 -1.81
CA ILE A 48 -13.66 8.75 -2.25
C ILE A 48 -12.81 7.71 -1.51
N ILE A 49 -13.39 7.08 -0.52
CA ILE A 49 -12.75 6.10 0.36
C ILE A 49 -13.04 4.70 -0.20
N ILE A 50 -12.00 3.92 -0.48
CA ILE A 50 -12.11 2.64 -1.19
C ILE A 50 -11.53 1.48 -0.39
N ASP A 51 -12.03 0.28 -0.68
CA ASP A 51 -11.54 -0.96 -0.09
C ASP A 51 -10.04 -1.14 -0.35
N TRP A 52 -9.32 -1.61 0.66
CA TRP A 52 -7.97 -2.13 0.54
C TRP A 52 -8.02 -3.65 0.52
N LYS A 53 -7.31 -4.28 -0.43
CA LYS A 53 -7.35 -5.73 -0.65
C LYS A 53 -5.95 -6.31 -0.68
N LEU A 54 -5.69 -7.27 0.20
CA LEU A 54 -4.38 -7.89 0.37
C LEU A 54 -4.14 -9.00 -0.66
N THR A 55 -3.01 -8.94 -1.36
CA THR A 55 -2.52 -10.06 -2.16
C THR A 55 -1.35 -10.76 -1.48
N LYS A 56 -1.23 -12.05 -1.77
CA LYS A 56 -0.04 -12.83 -1.51
C LYS A 56 0.72 -13.01 -2.80
N GLN A 57 1.92 -12.44 -2.85
CA GLN A 57 2.86 -12.61 -3.95
C GLN A 57 4.10 -13.40 -3.50
N LYS A 58 4.44 -14.45 -4.25
CA LYS A 58 5.69 -15.19 -4.04
C LYS A 58 6.86 -14.46 -4.70
N ILE A 59 7.98 -14.34 -3.99
CA ILE A 59 9.26 -13.87 -4.55
C ILE A 59 10.35 -14.93 -4.43
N GLN A 60 11.24 -14.93 -5.42
CA GLN A 60 12.46 -15.73 -5.45
C GLN A 60 13.68 -14.79 -5.43
N TRP A 61 14.04 -14.28 -4.25
CA TRP A 61 15.19 -13.38 -4.07
C TRP A 61 16.51 -14.06 -4.35
N ASN A 62 16.63 -15.33 -3.93
CA ASN A 62 17.86 -16.11 -4.02
C ASN A 62 18.33 -16.40 -5.46
N SER A 63 17.48 -16.16 -6.46
CA SER A 63 17.82 -16.35 -7.88
C SER A 63 18.16 -15.05 -8.61
N LEU A 64 18.19 -13.91 -7.91
CA LEU A 64 18.52 -12.61 -8.52
C LEU A 64 20.03 -12.36 -8.39
N GLN A 65 20.73 -12.32 -9.50
CA GLN A 65 22.16 -11.97 -9.53
C GLN A 65 22.35 -10.48 -9.73
N THR A 66 21.51 -9.86 -10.56
CA THR A 66 21.56 -8.44 -10.91
C THR A 66 20.16 -7.81 -10.89
N PRO A 67 20.04 -6.48 -10.75
CA PRO A 67 18.74 -5.80 -10.83
C PRO A 67 17.98 -6.10 -12.14
N SER A 68 18.69 -6.38 -13.23
CA SER A 68 18.07 -6.76 -14.50
C SER A 68 17.29 -8.08 -14.46
N ASP A 69 17.56 -8.95 -13.48
CA ASP A 69 16.89 -10.24 -13.30
C ASP A 69 15.52 -10.12 -12.62
N ILE A 70 15.19 -8.94 -12.06
CA ILE A 70 13.94 -8.72 -11.33
C ILE A 70 12.73 -8.98 -12.23
N ARG A 71 11.78 -9.76 -11.71
CA ARG A 71 10.50 -10.05 -12.36
C ARG A 71 9.35 -9.72 -11.42
N PHE A 72 8.38 -8.93 -11.90
CA PHE A 72 7.24 -8.50 -11.09
C PHE A 72 6.20 -9.59 -10.81
N MET A 73 6.33 -10.83 -11.32
CA MET A 73 5.51 -12.03 -11.04
C MET A 73 4.03 -11.81 -10.61
N LEU A 74 3.32 -10.79 -11.13
CA LEU A 74 1.99 -10.46 -10.61
C LEU A 74 0.95 -11.51 -11.02
N SER A 75 1.23 -12.27 -12.08
CA SER A 75 0.43 -13.42 -12.49
C SER A 75 0.41 -14.54 -11.45
N ALA A 76 1.40 -14.58 -10.54
CA ALA A 76 1.45 -15.52 -9.43
C ALA A 76 0.78 -14.97 -8.16
N SER A 77 0.35 -13.70 -8.17
CA SER A 77 -0.32 -13.09 -7.03
C SER A 77 -1.73 -13.62 -6.89
N LYS A 78 -2.10 -13.96 -5.65
CA LYS A 78 -3.45 -14.41 -5.31
C LYS A 78 -4.04 -13.46 -4.29
N LEU A 79 -5.29 -13.06 -4.52
CA LEU A 79 -6.01 -12.24 -3.56
C LEU A 79 -6.36 -13.09 -2.33
N ILE A 80 -6.00 -12.60 -1.15
CA ILE A 80 -6.31 -13.28 0.12
C ILE A 80 -7.78 -13.03 0.44
N GLY A 81 -8.50 -14.07 0.86
CA GLY A 81 -9.88 -13.94 1.30
C GLY A 81 -9.96 -13.34 2.68
N ASP A 82 -11.01 -12.54 2.92
CA ASP A 82 -11.22 -11.76 4.15
C ASP A 82 -11.12 -12.56 5.45
N LYS A 83 -11.50 -13.85 5.43
CA LYS A 83 -11.40 -14.74 6.59
C LYS A 83 -9.95 -15.07 6.98
N SER A 84 -9.02 -14.93 6.05
CA SER A 84 -7.58 -15.12 6.25
C SER A 84 -6.83 -13.80 6.43
N VAL A 85 -7.54 -12.68 6.56
CA VAL A 85 -6.98 -11.36 6.84
C VAL A 85 -7.46 -10.92 8.23
N ARG A 86 -6.55 -10.38 9.04
CA ARG A 86 -6.88 -9.82 10.35
C ARG A 86 -7.87 -8.66 10.20
N TYR A 87 -8.76 -8.49 11.18
CA TYR A 87 -9.88 -7.53 11.11
C TYR A 87 -9.46 -6.10 10.76
N ASP A 88 -8.43 -5.56 11.42
CA ASP A 88 -7.93 -4.19 11.20
C ASP A 88 -7.38 -3.96 9.79
N TYR A 89 -6.70 -4.95 9.21
CA TYR A 89 -6.28 -4.92 7.80
C TYR A 89 -7.47 -5.08 6.85
N ARG A 90 -8.45 -5.90 7.22
CA ARG A 90 -9.67 -6.11 6.42
C ARG A 90 -10.50 -4.82 6.31
N VAL A 91 -10.57 -4.03 7.37
CA VAL A 91 -11.30 -2.75 7.37
C VAL A 91 -10.44 -1.57 6.94
N SER A 92 -9.17 -1.79 6.64
CA SER A 92 -8.29 -0.74 6.12
C SER A 92 -8.84 -0.18 4.81
N ARG A 93 -8.68 1.13 4.66
CA ARG A 93 -9.16 1.89 3.51
C ARG A 93 -8.05 2.79 3.01
N LYS A 94 -8.15 3.18 1.75
CA LYS A 94 -7.34 4.25 1.17
C LYS A 94 -8.28 5.25 0.52
N MET A 95 -7.80 6.48 0.31
CA MET A 95 -8.64 7.58 -0.15
C MET A 95 -8.07 8.24 -1.40
N PHE A 96 -8.98 8.58 -2.30
CA PHE A 96 -8.77 9.60 -3.31
C PHE A 96 -9.43 10.89 -2.83
N THR A 97 -8.68 11.98 -2.91
CA THR A 97 -9.07 13.27 -2.37
C THR A 97 -9.17 14.30 -3.48
N ARG A 98 -10.15 15.18 -3.40
CA ARG A 98 -10.25 16.38 -4.22
C ARG A 98 -9.49 17.50 -3.53
N PRO A 99 -8.32 17.92 -4.04
CA PRO A 99 -7.46 18.85 -3.32
C PRO A 99 -8.15 20.20 -3.06
N GLU A 100 -9.07 20.62 -3.94
CA GLU A 100 -9.84 21.86 -3.76
C GLU A 100 -10.92 21.83 -2.69
N ARG A 101 -11.23 20.65 -2.15
CA ARG A 101 -12.32 20.45 -1.19
C ARG A 101 -11.81 20.02 0.19
N VAL A 102 -10.50 20.00 0.38
CA VAL A 102 -9.84 19.59 1.61
C VAL A 102 -9.03 20.72 2.22
N ALA A 103 -9.25 20.98 3.49
CA ALA A 103 -8.64 22.10 4.22
C ALA A 103 -7.51 21.63 5.15
N VAL A 104 -7.71 20.53 5.89
CA VAL A 104 -6.73 20.02 6.87
C VAL A 104 -6.65 18.51 6.74
N PHE A 105 -5.45 17.97 6.53
CA PHE A 105 -5.19 16.57 6.23
C PHE A 105 -3.75 16.21 6.57
N ASP A 106 -3.47 14.93 6.73
CA ASP A 106 -2.12 14.35 6.70
C ASP A 106 -2.02 13.27 5.61
N MET A 107 -0.96 12.45 5.65
CA MET A 107 -0.77 11.42 4.63
C MET A 107 -1.77 10.25 4.72
N HIS A 108 -2.43 10.06 5.87
CA HIS A 108 -3.33 8.94 6.15
C HIS A 108 -4.81 9.34 6.28
N SER A 109 -5.11 10.62 6.49
CA SER A 109 -6.43 11.08 6.92
C SER A 109 -6.70 12.52 6.52
N VAL A 110 -7.99 12.82 6.30
CA VAL A 110 -8.51 14.17 6.21
C VAL A 110 -9.20 14.52 7.52
N TYR A 111 -8.77 15.61 8.15
CA TYR A 111 -9.34 16.09 9.42
C TYR A 111 -10.45 17.12 9.21
N ARG A 112 -10.37 17.89 8.12
CA ARG A 112 -11.35 18.92 7.80
C ARG A 112 -11.46 19.16 6.30
N ASN A 113 -12.69 19.20 5.81
CA ASN A 113 -13.02 19.57 4.45
C ASN A 113 -13.35 21.06 4.34
N GLU A 114 -13.24 21.60 3.13
CA GLU A 114 -13.67 22.96 2.82
C GLU A 114 -15.19 23.08 2.95
N LEU A 115 -15.68 24.30 3.20
CA LEU A 115 -17.11 24.59 3.16
C LEU A 115 -17.63 24.56 1.72
N ILE A 116 -18.84 24.04 1.55
CA ILE A 116 -19.55 24.16 0.27
C ILE A 116 -19.90 25.64 0.09
N PRO A 117 -19.55 26.26 -1.05
CA PRO A 117 -19.82 27.67 -1.29
C PRO A 117 -21.30 28.02 -1.08
N GLY A 118 -21.58 29.00 -0.22
CA GLY A 118 -22.95 29.43 0.10
C GLY A 118 -23.66 28.58 1.16
N GLU A 119 -23.04 27.51 1.67
CA GLU A 119 -23.61 26.67 2.72
C GLU A 119 -22.78 26.72 4.01
N ARG A 120 -23.41 26.37 5.14
CA ARG A 120 -22.70 26.15 6.43
C ARG A 120 -22.19 24.71 6.58
N LYS A 121 -22.21 23.93 5.50
CA LYS A 121 -21.83 22.50 5.48
C LYS A 121 -20.49 22.33 4.80
N GLN A 122 -19.69 21.39 5.30
CA GLN A 122 -18.45 20.97 4.64
C GLN A 122 -18.75 19.96 3.54
N TYR A 123 -17.84 19.85 2.57
CA TYR A 123 -17.84 18.71 1.64
C TYR A 123 -17.75 17.39 2.42
N GLY A 124 -18.47 16.37 1.95
CA GLY A 124 -18.53 15.05 2.58
C GLY A 124 -17.51 14.06 2.02
N HIS A 125 -17.69 12.80 2.39
CA HIS A 125 -16.96 11.67 1.81
C HIS A 125 -17.95 10.60 1.35
N VAL A 126 -17.49 9.70 0.48
CA VAL A 126 -18.22 8.48 0.13
C VAL A 126 -17.35 7.25 0.38
N ILE A 127 -17.91 6.23 1.03
CA ILE A 127 -17.28 4.92 1.17
C ILE A 127 -17.76 4.03 0.01
N HIS A 128 -16.84 3.74 -0.90
CA HIS A 128 -17.11 2.95 -2.11
C HIS A 128 -16.55 1.53 -1.95
N SER A 129 -17.36 0.64 -1.39
CA SER A 129 -17.02 -0.79 -1.18
C SER A 129 -17.46 -1.66 -2.37
N SER A 130 -17.03 -1.32 -3.58
CA SER A 130 -17.44 -2.01 -4.82
C SER A 130 -16.28 -2.72 -5.50
N HIS A 131 -16.58 -3.73 -6.33
CA HIS A 131 -15.60 -4.29 -7.27
C HIS A 131 -15.20 -3.29 -8.38
N ARG A 132 -15.91 -2.16 -8.54
CA ARG A 132 -15.58 -1.12 -9.54
C ARG A 132 -14.23 -0.46 -9.29
N LEU A 133 -13.90 -0.17 -8.03
CA LEU A 133 -12.68 0.51 -7.63
C LEU A 133 -12.20 0.04 -6.25
N PHE A 134 -10.95 -0.40 -6.16
CA PHE A 134 -10.30 -0.78 -4.90
C PHE A 134 -8.78 -0.62 -4.99
N ILE A 135 -8.08 -0.56 -3.84
CA ILE A 135 -6.63 -0.66 -3.77
C ILE A 135 -6.24 -2.11 -3.59
N LEU A 136 -5.31 -2.55 -4.41
CA LEU A 136 -4.66 -3.84 -4.28
C LEU A 136 -3.28 -3.65 -3.66
N HIS A 137 -3.08 -4.22 -2.48
CA HIS A 137 -1.79 -4.20 -1.80
C HIS A 137 -0.98 -5.44 -2.13
N MET A 138 0.20 -5.21 -2.70
CA MET A 138 1.10 -6.20 -3.23
C MET A 138 2.09 -6.64 -2.16
N ARG A 139 1.61 -7.48 -1.25
CA ARG A 139 2.47 -8.02 -0.22
C ARG A 139 3.28 -9.20 -0.73
N ARG A 140 4.60 -9.04 -0.65
CA ARG A 140 5.60 -10.03 -1.02
C ARG A 140 5.88 -10.90 0.18
N PHE A 141 5.98 -12.22 -0.04
CA PHE A 141 6.22 -13.19 1.02
C PHE A 141 7.25 -14.25 0.64
N GLN A 142 8.02 -14.71 1.62
CA GLN A 142 8.88 -15.87 1.49
C GLN A 142 8.08 -17.18 1.61
N ARG A 143 8.44 -18.16 0.77
CA ARG A 143 7.71 -19.43 0.55
C ARG A 143 7.40 -20.23 1.82
N ASN A 144 8.22 -20.11 2.86
CA ASN A 144 8.21 -21.01 4.01
C ASN A 144 7.58 -20.42 5.28
N LEU A 145 7.30 -19.11 5.30
CA LEU A 145 6.82 -18.45 6.51
C LEU A 145 5.30 -18.51 6.68
N ILE A 146 4.53 -18.82 5.64
CA ILE A 146 3.07 -18.79 5.72
C ILE A 146 2.49 -20.20 5.85
N HIS A 147 1.75 -20.45 6.95
CA HIS A 147 0.97 -21.68 7.13
C HIS A 147 -0.08 -21.84 6.02
N ASN A 148 -0.37 -23.10 5.69
CA ASN A 148 -1.20 -23.50 4.54
C ASN A 148 -2.70 -23.15 4.65
N VAL A 149 -3.18 -22.62 5.77
CA VAL A 149 -4.61 -22.29 5.98
C VAL A 149 -4.94 -20.87 5.50
N ILE A 150 -4.48 -20.52 4.29
CA ILE A 150 -4.94 -19.29 3.62
C ILE A 150 -6.07 -19.65 2.66
N HIS A 151 -7.23 -19.05 2.92
CA HIS A 151 -8.32 -18.99 1.96
C HIS A 151 -8.06 -17.84 1.00
N TYR A 152 -8.16 -18.14 -0.30
CA TYR A 152 -8.02 -17.13 -1.36
C TYR A 152 -9.40 -16.68 -1.82
N ASN A 153 -9.51 -15.41 -2.21
CA ASN A 153 -10.70 -14.88 -2.86
C ASN A 153 -10.73 -15.36 -4.32
N THR A 154 -11.77 -16.12 -4.68
CA THR A 154 -11.98 -16.65 -6.03
C THR A 154 -13.05 -15.88 -6.81
N THR A 155 -13.73 -14.92 -6.19
CA THR A 155 -14.82 -14.16 -6.81
C THR A 155 -14.31 -12.98 -7.64
N ILE A 156 -13.15 -12.43 -7.30
CA ILE A 156 -12.54 -11.32 -8.03
C ILE A 156 -11.70 -11.86 -9.19
N ASN A 157 -12.04 -11.45 -10.41
CA ASN A 157 -11.26 -11.76 -11.60
C ASN A 157 -9.91 -11.01 -11.58
N THR A 158 -8.81 -11.76 -11.43
CA THR A 158 -7.45 -11.21 -11.35
C THR A 158 -6.73 -11.16 -12.71
N ARG A 159 -7.39 -11.39 -13.84
CA ARG A 159 -6.75 -11.34 -15.18
C ARG A 159 -6.10 -9.99 -15.47
N PHE A 160 -6.60 -8.90 -14.89
CA PHE A 160 -5.98 -7.58 -15.01
C PHE A 160 -4.53 -7.57 -14.51
N LEU A 161 -4.17 -8.44 -13.55
CA LEU A 161 -2.80 -8.59 -13.06
C LEU A 161 -1.84 -9.14 -14.12
N VAL A 162 -2.32 -9.99 -15.03
CA VAL A 162 -1.50 -10.51 -16.13
C VAL A 162 -1.14 -9.38 -17.10
N GLY A 163 -2.14 -8.57 -17.46
CA GLY A 163 -1.94 -7.39 -18.31
C GLY A 163 -1.02 -6.36 -17.66
N LEU A 164 -1.24 -6.07 -16.37
CA LEU A 164 -0.40 -5.17 -15.59
C LEU A 164 1.04 -5.68 -15.48
N ASN A 165 1.24 -6.98 -15.22
CA ASN A 165 2.56 -7.60 -15.15
C ASN A 165 3.34 -7.39 -16.45
N ARG A 166 2.70 -7.60 -17.60
CA ARG A 166 3.34 -7.40 -18.91
C ARG A 166 3.76 -5.94 -19.08
N LYS A 167 2.89 -4.98 -18.80
CA LYS A 167 3.20 -3.54 -18.91
C LYS A 167 4.34 -3.13 -17.97
N MET A 168 4.30 -3.55 -16.71
CA MET A 168 5.35 -3.25 -15.73
C MET A 168 6.70 -3.85 -16.13
N MET A 169 6.72 -5.10 -16.59
CA MET A 169 7.95 -5.74 -17.05
C MET A 169 8.56 -5.04 -18.26
N VAL A 170 7.74 -4.61 -19.23
CA VAL A 170 8.22 -3.85 -20.40
C VAL A 170 8.83 -2.52 -19.98
N ASN A 171 8.11 -1.76 -19.13
CA ASN A 171 8.58 -0.46 -18.66
C ASN A 171 9.88 -0.58 -17.83
N PHE A 172 9.95 -1.56 -16.95
CA PHE A 172 11.13 -1.81 -16.12
C PHE A 172 12.34 -2.17 -16.98
N ARG A 173 12.20 -3.14 -17.90
CA ARG A 173 13.28 -3.52 -18.82
C ARG A 173 13.75 -2.33 -19.64
N LYS A 174 12.83 -1.51 -20.16
CA LYS A 174 13.17 -0.32 -20.95
C LYS A 174 13.97 0.70 -20.12
N ARG A 175 13.57 0.94 -18.87
CA ARG A 175 14.24 1.89 -17.96
C ARG A 175 15.62 1.42 -17.55
N ILE A 176 15.76 0.13 -17.25
CA ILE A 176 17.01 -0.40 -16.70
C ILE A 176 18.03 -0.79 -17.77
N LYS A 177 17.61 -1.02 -19.03
CA LYS A 177 18.48 -1.55 -20.10
C LYS A 177 19.80 -0.79 -20.30
N SER A 178 19.80 0.53 -20.12
CA SER A 178 20.98 1.39 -20.32
C SER A 178 21.61 1.87 -19.02
N ASP A 179 21.11 1.42 -17.87
CA ASP A 179 21.62 1.84 -16.57
C ASP A 179 22.80 0.94 -16.17
N LYS A 180 23.91 1.55 -15.73
CA LYS A 180 25.06 0.79 -15.17
C LYS A 180 24.63 -0.04 -13.96
N PHE A 181 23.62 0.41 -13.24
CA PHE A 181 23.01 -0.32 -12.12
C PHE A 181 22.42 -1.67 -12.55
N ALA A 182 22.02 -1.84 -13.81
CA ALA A 182 21.38 -3.05 -14.31
C ALA A 182 22.22 -4.32 -14.14
N ALA A 183 23.54 -4.19 -14.29
CA ALA A 183 24.51 -5.28 -14.21
C ALA A 183 25.21 -5.35 -12.85
N HIS A 184 24.83 -4.49 -11.90
CA HIS A 184 25.44 -4.49 -10.57
C HIS A 184 25.16 -5.82 -9.88
N GLN A 185 26.21 -6.45 -9.35
CA GLN A 185 26.07 -7.69 -8.62
C GLN A 185 25.33 -7.41 -7.32
N MET A 186 24.21 -8.10 -7.13
CA MET A 186 23.37 -7.93 -5.93
C MET A 186 23.90 -8.74 -4.75
N ALA A 187 24.86 -9.65 -4.92
CA ALA A 187 25.46 -10.34 -3.79
C ALA A 187 26.46 -9.42 -3.05
N PRO A 188 26.47 -9.40 -1.70
CA PRO A 188 25.63 -10.17 -0.78
C PRO A 188 24.28 -9.53 -0.44
N TRP A 189 23.98 -8.32 -0.91
CA TRP A 189 22.74 -7.57 -0.63
C TRP A 189 21.45 -8.39 -0.84
N ALA A 190 21.36 -9.20 -1.90
CA ALA A 190 20.18 -10.03 -2.15
C ALA A 190 19.97 -11.10 -1.08
N THR A 191 21.06 -11.68 -0.57
CA THR A 191 21.04 -12.64 0.53
C THR A 191 20.61 -11.95 1.83
N GLU A 192 21.21 -10.81 2.14
CA GLU A 192 20.89 -10.01 3.33
C GLU A 192 19.44 -9.51 3.29
N ALA A 193 18.98 -8.98 2.16
CA ALA A 193 17.59 -8.54 1.96
C ALA A 193 16.60 -9.71 2.15
N SER A 194 16.95 -10.91 1.68
CA SER A 194 16.14 -12.12 1.87
C SER A 194 16.00 -12.46 3.36
N GLU A 195 17.10 -12.37 4.14
CA GLU A 195 17.09 -12.60 5.58
C GLU A 195 16.31 -11.52 6.35
N ILE A 196 16.52 -10.25 6.01
CA ILE A 196 15.79 -9.12 6.62
C ILE A 196 14.29 -9.27 6.35
N LEU A 197 13.89 -9.55 5.11
CA LEU A 197 12.48 -9.77 4.76
C LEU A 197 11.88 -10.95 5.50
N ARG A 198 12.63 -12.06 5.63
CA ARG A 198 12.22 -13.22 6.43
C ARG A 198 11.99 -12.84 7.89
N ASN A 199 12.92 -12.12 8.51
CA ASN A 199 12.83 -11.74 9.92
C ASN A 199 11.68 -10.74 10.14
N LEU A 200 11.51 -9.76 9.23
CA LEU A 200 10.35 -8.86 9.22
C LEU A 200 9.03 -9.61 9.09
N GLU A 201 8.96 -10.60 8.20
CA GLU A 201 7.76 -11.40 7.98
C GLU A 201 7.45 -12.30 9.19
N GLN A 202 8.46 -12.89 9.85
CA GLN A 202 8.28 -13.68 11.06
C GLN A 202 7.81 -12.82 12.24
N CYS A 203 8.48 -11.69 12.48
CA CYS A 203 8.08 -10.70 13.49
C CYS A 203 6.62 -10.25 13.29
N ARG A 204 6.25 -9.96 12.03
CA ARG A 204 4.86 -9.60 11.68
C ARG A 204 3.90 -10.79 11.75
N LYS A 205 4.35 -12.02 11.48
CA LYS A 205 3.49 -13.22 11.56
C LYS A 205 3.05 -13.51 12.99
N GLU A 206 3.93 -13.34 13.96
CA GLU A 206 3.57 -13.40 15.38
C GLU A 206 2.49 -12.35 15.73
N ALA A 207 2.44 -11.25 14.98
CA ALA A 207 1.37 -10.26 15.05
C ALA A 207 0.06 -10.66 14.33
N PHE A 208 0.10 -11.54 13.32
CA PHE A 208 -1.07 -12.02 12.56
C PHE A 208 -1.74 -13.24 13.19
N GLY A 209 -2.04 -13.18 14.50
CA GLY A 209 -2.75 -14.26 15.20
C GLY A 209 -2.88 -14.09 16.72
N VAL A 210 -2.20 -13.10 17.31
CA VAL A 210 -2.22 -12.86 18.75
C VAL A 210 -3.06 -11.61 19.05
N ALA A 211 -3.88 -11.67 20.10
CA ALA A 211 -4.60 -10.51 20.61
C ALA A 211 -3.61 -9.40 21.02
N LEU A 212 -3.92 -8.15 20.66
CA LEU A 212 -3.07 -7.01 20.96
C LEU A 212 -3.05 -6.74 22.47
N THR A 213 -1.86 -6.74 23.06
CA THR A 213 -1.55 -6.21 24.39
C THR A 213 -0.70 -4.95 24.23
N ASP A 214 -0.61 -4.12 25.27
CA ASP A 214 0.19 -2.89 25.21
C ASP A 214 1.68 -3.17 24.87
N ASP A 215 2.19 -4.34 25.28
CA ASP A 215 3.57 -4.76 25.05
C ASP A 215 3.84 -5.23 23.62
N ASN A 216 2.88 -5.92 22.98
CA ASN A 216 3.07 -6.48 21.64
C ASN A 216 2.66 -5.51 20.51
N ARG A 217 2.02 -4.38 20.85
CA ARG A 217 1.53 -3.36 19.92
C ARG A 217 2.62 -2.71 19.09
N ILE A 218 3.81 -2.51 19.67
CA ILE A 218 4.95 -1.83 19.04
C ILE A 218 5.51 -2.65 17.87
N CYS A 219 5.57 -3.98 18.01
CA CYS A 219 6.09 -4.88 16.98
C CYS A 219 5.18 -5.00 15.75
N GLN A 220 3.91 -4.59 15.85
CA GLN A 220 2.94 -4.80 14.76
C GLN A 220 2.78 -3.60 13.81
N GLN A 221 3.18 -2.39 14.24
CA GLN A 221 2.77 -1.14 13.58
C GLN A 221 3.89 -0.45 12.80
N SER A 222 5.16 -0.76 13.08
CA SER A 222 6.30 -0.20 12.34
C SER A 222 7.43 -1.21 12.23
N SER A 223 8.30 -1.04 11.21
CA SER A 223 9.56 -1.78 11.13
C SER A 223 10.47 -1.53 12.34
N GLY A 224 10.26 -0.44 13.09
CA GLY A 224 11.00 -0.10 14.31
C GLY A 224 10.77 -1.09 15.45
N GLY A 225 9.56 -1.65 15.59
CA GLY A 225 9.32 -2.68 16.61
C GLY A 225 9.98 -4.03 16.30
N CYS A 226 10.25 -4.31 15.02
CA CYS A 226 11.01 -5.48 14.61
C CYS A 226 12.52 -5.23 14.56
N GLU A 227 12.99 -3.99 14.76
CA GLU A 227 14.38 -3.58 14.55
C GLU A 227 15.42 -4.44 15.28
N PRO A 228 15.21 -4.87 16.55
CA PRO A 228 16.14 -5.78 17.22
C PRO A 228 16.33 -7.11 16.47
N MET A 229 15.33 -7.56 15.72
CA MET A 229 15.36 -8.77 14.89
C MET A 229 15.94 -8.54 13.48
N LEU A 230 16.14 -7.28 13.09
CA LEU A 230 16.69 -6.89 11.78
C LEU A 230 18.20 -6.68 11.81
N MET A 231 18.83 -6.74 12.99
CA MET A 231 20.27 -6.64 13.14
C MET A 231 20.96 -7.92 12.61
N THR A 232 21.02 -8.05 11.30
CA THR A 232 22.00 -8.89 10.62
C THR A 232 23.37 -8.19 10.66
N LYS A 233 24.42 -8.87 10.21
CA LYS A 233 25.84 -8.43 10.20
C LYS A 233 26.14 -7.13 9.43
N SER A 234 25.12 -6.40 8.99
CA SER A 234 25.20 -5.24 8.10
C SER A 234 25.03 -3.95 8.90
N ASN A 235 25.93 -2.98 8.69
CA ASN A 235 25.82 -1.66 9.28
C ASN A 235 24.70 -0.88 8.57
N PHE A 236 23.52 -0.82 9.16
CA PHE A 236 22.45 0.04 8.66
C PHE A 236 22.78 1.51 8.95
N ILE A 237 22.86 2.32 7.90
CA ILE A 237 22.85 3.78 8.05
C ILE A 237 21.39 4.18 8.27
N ARG A 238 21.06 4.55 9.51
CA ARG A 238 19.77 5.14 9.80
C ARG A 238 19.71 6.50 9.13
N ALA A 239 18.78 6.68 8.20
CA ALA A 239 18.40 8.03 7.83
C ALA A 239 17.87 8.70 9.11
N PRO A 240 18.36 9.89 9.49
CA PRO A 240 17.80 10.61 10.62
C PRO A 240 16.30 10.74 10.38
N MET A 241 15.52 10.42 11.42
CA MET A 241 14.07 10.49 11.35
C MET A 241 13.71 11.95 11.07
N SER A 242 13.40 12.24 9.82
CA SER A 242 13.15 13.60 9.33
C SER A 242 11.82 14.16 9.85
N TRP A 243 11.06 13.33 10.57
CA TRP A 243 9.77 13.64 11.13
C TRP A 243 9.81 13.36 12.62
N ILE A 244 9.70 14.41 13.43
CA ILE A 244 9.28 14.27 14.82
C ILE A 244 7.82 13.82 14.74
N ASP A 245 7.52 12.67 15.34
CA ASP A 245 6.17 12.11 15.45
C ASP A 245 5.30 13.06 16.29
N LEU A 246 4.83 14.14 15.65
CA LEU A 246 4.06 15.21 16.29
C LEU A 246 2.63 14.76 16.62
N ALA A 247 2.22 13.59 16.13
CA ALA A 247 0.95 12.98 16.45
C ALA A 247 1.04 11.48 16.14
N HIS A 248 1.26 10.63 17.14
CA HIS A 248 0.58 9.33 17.31
C HIS A 248 1.26 8.45 18.38
N LYS A 249 0.98 8.72 19.65
CA LYS A 249 0.66 7.59 20.52
C LYS A 249 -0.71 7.07 20.08
N ALA A 250 -0.71 5.88 19.45
CA ALA A 250 -1.83 4.93 19.50
C ALA A 250 -3.01 5.00 18.49
N ALA A 251 -2.88 5.52 17.25
CA ALA A 251 -4.00 5.42 16.27
C ALA A 251 -3.61 5.17 14.80
N PHE A 252 -2.47 4.53 14.52
CA PHE A 252 -1.99 4.33 13.14
C PHE A 252 -2.84 3.41 12.24
N ASN A 253 -3.93 2.80 12.75
CA ASN A 253 -4.80 1.90 11.96
C ASN A 253 -6.31 2.22 12.03
N SER A 254 -6.75 3.34 12.65
CA SER A 254 -8.17 3.74 12.52
C SER A 254 -8.33 4.67 11.32
N TYR A 255 -8.35 4.07 10.12
CA TYR A 255 -8.79 4.77 8.92
C TYR A 255 -10.31 4.91 9.02
N THR A 256 -10.76 6.09 9.43
CA THR A 256 -12.14 6.47 9.80
C THR A 256 -12.58 5.97 11.19
N ARG A 257 -13.07 6.90 12.02
CA ARG A 257 -13.94 6.62 13.15
C ARG A 257 -15.37 6.49 12.64
#